data_AF-A0A8H4XSR3-F1
#
_entry.id   AF-A0A8H4XSR3-F1
#
_cell.length_a   1.000
_cell.length_b   1.000
_cell.length_c   1.000
_cell.angle_alpha   90.00
_cell.angle_beta   90.00
_cell.angle_gamma   90.00
#
_symmetry.space_group_name_H-M   'P 1'
#
loop_
_entity.id
_entity.type
_entity.pdbx_description
1 polymer ?
#
loop_
_entity_poly.entity_id
_entity_poly.type
_entity_poly.pdbx_seq_one_letter_code
_entity_poly.pdbx_strand_id
1 'polypeptide(L)' 'LEFLIRALRLFGGENEVFPAWQGMQYMANMMSGAGKLDPLDNSRYPDLKWTKLEDFLREDMNKNKK' A
#
# COMPACT_ATOMS: atom_id res chain seq x y z
N LEU A 1 -12.21 -14.51 -3.12
CA LEU A 1 -11.06 -13.87 -2.44
C LEU A 1 -11.36 -13.65 -0.95
N GLU A 2 -12.45 -12.97 -0.60
CA GLU A 2 -12.90 -12.80 0.80
C GLU A 2 -13.01 -14.10 1.62
N PHE A 3 -13.52 -15.17 1.01
CA PHE A 3 -13.58 -16.49 1.64
C PHE A 3 -12.19 -17.03 2.03
N LEU A 4 -11.17 -16.82 1.19
CA LEU A 4 -9.80 -17.25 1.45
C LEU A 4 -9.15 -16.43 2.57
N ILE A 5 -9.40 -15.11 2.61
CA ILE A 5 -8.92 -14.25 3.69
C ILE A 5 -9.53 -14.67 5.03
N ARG A 6 -10.84 -14.93 5.06
CA ARG A 6 -11.53 -15.45 6.26
C ARG A 6 -10.97 -16.80 6.70
N ALA A 7 -10.66 -17.69 5.77
CA ALA A 7 -10.02 -18.97 6.08
C ALA A 7 -8.59 -18.76 6.61
N LEU A 8 -7.79 -17.87 6.01
CA LEU A 8 -6.42 -17.58 6.41
C LEU A 8 -6.30 -16.96 7.80
N ARG A 9 -7.29 -16.14 8.23
CA ARG A 9 -7.39 -15.64 9.61
C ARG A 9 -7.46 -16.76 10.66
N LEU A 10 -8.06 -17.91 10.30
CA LEU A 10 -8.15 -19.06 11.22
C LEU A 10 -6.81 -19.75 11.46
N PHE A 11 -5.78 -19.47 10.65
CA PHE A 11 -4.43 -20.02 10.82
C PHE A 11 -3.54 -19.16 11.75
N GLY A 12 -4.10 -18.15 12.43
CA GLY A 12 -3.46 -17.42 13.52
C GLY A 12 -2.71 -16.15 13.12
N GLY A 13 -1.75 -15.75 13.97
CA GLY A 13 -0.98 -14.51 13.80
C GLY A 13 -1.66 -13.26 14.37
N GLU A 14 -2.76 -13.39 15.12
CA GLU A 14 -3.48 -12.25 15.71
C GLU A 14 -2.65 -11.46 16.72
N ASN A 15 -1.62 -12.09 17.31
CA ASN A 15 -0.68 -11.46 18.23
C ASN A 15 0.56 -10.88 17.51
N GLU A 16 0.66 -11.06 16.18
CA GLU A 16 1.71 -10.45 15.38
C GLU A 16 1.28 -9.04 14.96
N VAL A 17 2.23 -8.12 14.88
CA VAL A 17 1.94 -6.75 14.46
C VAL A 17 1.42 -6.70 13.01
N PHE A 18 1.91 -7.61 12.15
CA PHE A 18 1.50 -7.73 10.75
C PHE A 18 1.51 -9.19 10.27
N PRO A 19 0.46 -9.96 10.57
CA PRO A 19 0.37 -11.34 10.08
C PRO A 19 0.31 -11.41 8.56
N ALA A 20 0.87 -12.49 7.99
CA ALA A 20 1.00 -12.64 6.54
C ALA A 20 -0.33 -12.52 5.77
N TRP A 21 -1.44 -13.01 6.34
CA TRP A 21 -2.76 -12.91 5.71
C TRP A 21 -3.24 -11.46 5.58
N GLN A 22 -2.82 -10.57 6.49
CA GLN A 22 -3.18 -9.16 6.47
C GLN A 22 -2.45 -8.45 5.32
N GLY A 23 -1.20 -8.81 5.04
CA GLY A 23 -0.46 -8.34 3.87
C GLY A 23 -1.10 -8.80 2.55
N MET A 24 -1.50 -10.08 2.46
CA MET A 24 -2.20 -10.60 1.29
C MET A 24 -3.56 -9.92 1.07
N GLN A 25 -4.32 -9.68 2.15
CA GLN A 25 -5.57 -8.93 2.09
C GLN A 25 -5.34 -7.48 1.62
N TYR A 26 -4.31 -6.81 2.12
CA TYR A 26 -3.95 -5.46 1.68
C TYR A 26 -3.70 -5.42 0.16
N MET A 27 -2.85 -6.32 -0.34
CA MET A 27 -2.53 -6.39 -1.78
C MET A 27 -3.78 -6.68 -2.62
N ALA A 28 -4.61 -7.63 -2.19
CA ALA A 28 -5.88 -7.95 -2.84
C ALA A 28 -6.82 -6.73 -2.93
N ASN A 29 -6.99 -5.99 -1.82
CA ASN A 29 -7.88 -4.84 -1.77
C ASN A 29 -7.36 -3.68 -2.62
N MET A 30 -6.05 -3.41 -2.59
CA MET A 30 -5.47 -2.35 -3.41
C MET A 30 -5.56 -2.67 -4.91
N MET A 31 -5.26 -3.92 -5.31
CA MET A 31 -5.29 -4.33 -6.72
C MET A 31 -6.70 -4.46 -7.29
N SER A 32 -7.68 -4.87 -6.47
CA SER A 32 -9.09 -4.91 -6.86
C SER A 32 -9.76 -3.53 -6.87
N GLY A 33 -9.09 -2.50 -6.33
CA GLY A 33 -9.63 -1.15 -6.18
C GLY A 33 -10.53 -0.95 -4.95
N ALA A 34 -10.84 -2.01 -4.19
CA ALA A 34 -11.62 -1.92 -2.95
C ALA A 34 -10.93 -1.06 -1.87
N GLY A 35 -9.60 -0.95 -1.91
CA GLY A 35 -8.80 -0.09 -1.04
C GLY A 35 -8.52 1.31 -1.59
N LYS A 36 -9.02 1.64 -2.79
CA LYS A 36 -8.77 2.94 -3.42
C LYS A 36 -9.61 4.01 -2.74
N LEU A 37 -8.96 5.02 -2.19
CA LEU A 37 -9.62 6.21 -1.67
C LEU A 37 -9.98 7.15 -2.81
N ASP A 38 -11.06 7.93 -2.63
CA ASP A 38 -11.31 9.08 -3.47
C ASP A 38 -10.12 10.06 -3.38
N PRO A 39 -9.78 10.76 -4.47
CA PRO A 39 -8.68 11.72 -4.45
C PRO A 39 -8.84 12.72 -3.30
N LEU A 40 -7.88 12.71 -2.37
CA LEU A 40 -7.85 13.60 -1.20
C LEU A 40 -7.16 14.94 -1.50
N ASP A 41 -6.86 15.21 -2.78
CA ASP A 41 -6.24 16.46 -3.21
C ASP A 41 -7.26 17.62 -3.18
N ASN A 42 -7.49 18.13 -1.96
CA ASN A 42 -8.37 19.25 -1.67
C ASN A 42 -7.59 20.55 -1.46
N SER A 43 -6.35 20.62 -1.93
CA SER A 43 -5.47 21.80 -1.80
C SER A 43 -5.29 22.29 -0.36
N ARG A 44 -5.46 21.43 0.66
CA ARG A 44 -5.29 21.80 2.07
C ARG A 44 -3.92 22.40 2.39
N TYR A 45 -2.89 22.03 1.63
CA TYR A 45 -1.53 22.56 1.76
C TYR A 45 -1.00 22.99 0.38
N PRO A 46 -1.33 24.21 -0.08
CA PRO A 46 -1.06 24.64 -1.45
C PRO A 46 0.44 24.84 -1.75
N ASP A 47 1.25 25.09 -0.72
CA ASP A 47 2.70 25.27 -0.87
C ASP A 47 3.46 23.94 -0.92
N LEU A 48 2.84 22.84 -0.48
CA LEU A 48 3.45 21.51 -0.52
C LEU A 48 3.38 20.94 -1.93
N LYS A 49 4.54 20.57 -2.47
CA LYS A 49 4.65 19.88 -3.76
C LYS A 49 4.92 18.41 -3.51
N TRP A 50 4.03 17.55 -4.01
CA TRP A 50 4.25 16.10 -3.97
C TRP A 50 5.40 15.71 -4.90
N THR A 51 6.32 14.89 -4.40
CA THR A 51 7.34 14.25 -5.24
C THR A 51 6.65 13.28 -6.19
N LYS A 52 6.90 13.43 -7.49
CA LYS A 52 6.36 12.49 -8.47
C LYS A 52 7.08 11.15 -8.37
N LEU A 53 6.36 10.08 -8.70
CA LEU A 53 6.92 8.74 -8.77
C LEU A 53 8.14 8.67 -9.71
N GLU A 54 8.08 9.35 -10.86
CA GLU A 54 9.17 9.40 -11.83
C GLU A 54 10.45 10.02 -11.26
N ASP A 55 10.32 11.08 -10.46
CA ASP A 55 11.44 11.79 -9.86
C ASP A 55 12.11 10.91 -8.80
N PHE A 56 11.30 10.27 -7.96
CA PHE A 56 11.77 9.33 -6.94
C PHE A 56 12.52 8.14 -7.55
N LEU A 57 11.94 7.46 -8.54
CA LEU A 57 12.57 6.30 -9.17
C LEU A 57 13.88 6.66 -9.86
N ARG A 58 13.94 7.85 -10.49
CA ARG A 58 15.17 8.35 -11.10
C ARG A 58 16.27 8.57 -10.07
N GLU A 59 15.93 9.17 -8.92
CA GLU A 59 16.88 9.38 -7.83
C GLU A 59 17.40 8.05 -7.25
N ASP A 60 16.50 7.11 -6.97
CA ASP A 60 16.84 5.81 -6.40
C ASP A 60 17.75 4.98 -7.32
N MET A 61 17.44 4.91 -8.62
CA MET A 61 18.29 4.24 -9.60
C MET A 61 19.69 4.85 -9.71
N ASN A 62 19.82 6.16 -9.51
CA ASN A 62 21.11 6.84 -9.56
C ASN A 62 21.94 6.57 -8.30
N LYS A 63 21.31 6.43 -7.13
CA LYS A 63 21.99 6.04 -5.88
C LYS A 63 22.52 4.62 -5.96
N ASN A 64 21.72 3.68 -6.46
CA ASN A 64 22.08 2.26 -6.57
C ASN A 64 23.12 1.95 -7.66
N LYS A 65 23.49 2.94 -8.50
CA LYS A 65 24.55 2.83 -9.51
C LYS A 65 25.93 3.26 -9.01
N LYS A 66 26.02 3.89 -7.84
CA LYS A 66 27.27 4.39 -7.24
C LYS A 66 27.76 3.41 -6.19
#